data_AF-A0AAJ5UVE5-F1
#
_entry.id   AF-A0AAJ5UVE5-F1
#
_cell.length_a   1.000
_cell.length_b   1.000
_cell.length_c   1.000
_cell.angle_alpha   90.00
_cell.angle_beta   90.00
_cell.angle_gamma   90.00
#
_symmetry.space_group_name_H-M   'P 1'
#
loop_
_entity.id
_entity.type
_entity.pdbx_description
1 polymer ?
#
loop_
_entity_poly.entity_id
_entity_poly.type
_entity_poly.pdbx_seq_one_letter_code
_entity_poly.pdbx_strand_id
1 'polypeptide(L)' 'MWVITVFEKNTYRMFEYSTKSEATIALNNFKQTALLSYTK' A
#
# COMPACT_ATOMS: atom_id res chain seq x y z
N MET A 1 0.19 8.38 8.89
CA MET A 1 1.02 7.42 8.14
C MET A 1 0.19 6.82 7.02
N TRP A 2 0.77 6.55 5.86
CA TRP A 2 0.08 5.91 4.74
C TRP A 2 0.55 4.46 4.63
N VAL A 3 -0.39 3.53 4.51
CA VAL A 3 -0.09 2.10 4.47
C VAL A 3 -0.67 1.50 3.21
N ILE A 4 0.15 0.81 2.43
CA ILE A 4 -0.32 -0.01 1.31
C ILE A 4 -0.31 -1.46 1.78
N THR A 5 -1.47 -2.09 1.75
CA THR A 5 -1.62 -3.54 1.99
C THR A 5 -1.80 -4.23 0.66
N VAL A 6 -0.85 -5.08 0.28
CA VAL A 6 -0.92 -5.92 -0.91
C VAL A 6 -1.39 -7.30 -0.50
N PHE A 7 -2.48 -7.77 -1.11
CA PHE A 7 -3.05 -9.08 -0.83
C PHE A 7 -2.56 -10.10 -1.84
N GLU A 8 -2.00 -11.20 -1.33
CA GLU A 8 -1.55 -12.34 -2.11
C GLU A 8 -2.34 -13.59 -1.69
N LYS A 9 -2.26 -14.65 -2.48
CA LYS A 9 -3.14 -15.84 -2.34
C LYS A 9 -3.24 -16.39 -0.91
N ASN A 10 -2.14 -16.39 -0.16
CA ASN A 10 -2.07 -16.94 1.21
C ASN A 10 -1.40 -15.98 2.20
N THR A 11 -1.14 -14.73 1.82
CA THR A 11 -0.40 -13.78 2.67
C THR A 11 -0.75 -12.35 2.31
N TYR A 12 -0.34 -11.42 3.17
CA TYR A 12 -0.42 -9.99 2.90
C TYR A 12 0.92 -9.34 3.23
N ARG A 13 1.23 -8.28 2.50
CA ARG A 13 2.42 -7.46 2.73
C ARG A 13 1.99 -6.01 2.95
N MET A 14 2.56 -5.37 3.97
CA MET A 14 2.25 -3.98 4.31
C MET A 14 3.49 -3.12 4.09
N PHE A 15 3.29 -1.98 3.45
CA PHE A 15 4.33 -0.98 3.19
C PHE A 15 3.89 0.35 3.77
N GLU A 16 4.75 0.92 4.60
CA GLU A 16 4.48 2.19 5.28
C GLU A 16 5.20 3.34 4.57
N TYR A 17 4.49 4.47 4.46
CA TYR A 17 4.96 5.68 3.82
C TYR A 17 4.62 6.89 4.68
N SER A 18 5.52 7.86 4.66
CA SER A 18 5.36 9.10 5.40
C SER A 18 4.33 10.03 4.74
N THR A 19 4.33 10.08 3.41
CA THR A 19 3.47 10.99 2.64
C THR A 19 2.46 10.26 1.77
N LYS A 20 1.34 10.93 1.48
CA LYS A 20 0.32 10.41 0.56
C LYS A 20 0.87 10.24 -0.85
N SER A 21 1.72 11.18 -1.28
CA SER A 21 2.26 11.24 -2.63
C SER A 21 3.10 9.99 -2.95
N GLU A 22 4.05 9.68 -2.07
CA GLU A 22 4.90 8.48 -2.20
C GLU A 22 4.08 7.20 -2.21
N ALA A 23 3.10 7.08 -1.30
CA ALA A 23 2.22 5.93 -1.24
C ALA A 23 1.37 5.78 -2.52
N THR A 24 0.91 6.89 -3.10
CA THR A 24 0.11 6.87 -4.34
C THR A 24 0.95 6.42 -5.53
N ILE A 25 2.19 6.93 -5.65
CA ILE A 25 3.12 6.54 -6.70
C ILE A 25 3.47 5.05 -6.57
N ALA A 26 3.74 4.58 -5.34
CA ALA A 26 4.03 3.18 -5.08
C ALA A 26 2.82 2.28 -5.39
N LEU A 27 1.60 2.71 -5.06
CA LEU A 27 0.37 1.96 -5.34
C LEU A 27 0.23 1.63 -6.83
N ASN A 28 0.54 2.59 -7.71
CA ASN A 28 0.45 2.42 -9.16
C ASN A 28 1.40 1.36 -9.71
N ASN A 29 2.46 1.01 -8.98
CA ASN A 29 3.41 -0.03 -9.38
C ASN A 29 2.93 -1.45 -9.02
N PHE A 30 1.94 -1.59 -8.13
CA PHE A 30 1.39 -2.90 -7.78
C PHE A 30 0.35 -3.33 -8.81
N LYS A 31 0.63 -4.45 -9.48
CA LYS A 31 -0.31 -5.11 -10.43
C LYS A 31 -1.33 -6.02 -9.73
N GLN A 32 -1.12 -6.26 -8.44
CA GLN A 32 -1.95 -7.14 -7.61
C GLN A 32 -3.02 -6.32 -6.89
N THR A 33 -3.99 -7.00 -6.27
CA THR A 33 -4.98 -6.34 -5.41
C THR A 33 -4.26 -5.68 -4.22
N ALA A 34 -4.26 -4.35 -4.20
CA ALA A 34 -3.64 -3.55 -3.16
C ALA A 34 -4.63 -2.50 -2.64
N LEU A 35 -4.58 -2.26 -1.33
CA LEU A 35 -5.41 -1.28 -0.62
C LEU A 35 -4.51 -0.19 -0.04
N LEU A 36 -4.80 1.07 -0.35
CA LEU A 36 -4.18 2.22 0.29
C LEU A 36 -5.03 2.69 1.48
N SER A 37 -4.42 2.72 2.66
CA SER A 37 -5.05 3.14 3.91
C SER A 37 -4.30 4.34 4.51
N TYR A 38 -5.03 5.21 5.19
CA TYR A 38 -4.46 6.29 5.98
C TYR A 38 -4.67 5.97 7.46
N THR A 39 -3.56 5.83 8.20
CA THR A 39 -3.56 5.59 9.63
C THR A 39 -3.17 6.89 10.35
N LYS A 40 -4.03 7.35 11.26
CA LYS A 40 -3.82 8.54 12.09
C LYS A 40 -3.60 8.13 13.53
#